data_AF-A0A3C0TJZ6-F1
#
_entry.id   AF-A0A3C0TJZ6-F1
#
_cell.length_a   1.000
_cell.length_b   1.000
_cell.length_c   1.000
_cell.angle_alpha   90.00
_cell.angle_beta   90.00
_cell.angle_gamma   90.00
#
_symmetry.space_group_name_H-M   'P 1'
#
loop_
_entity.id
_entity.type
_entity.pdbx_description
1 polymer ?
#
loop_
_entity_poly.entity_id
_entity_poly.type
_entity_poly.pdbx_seq_one_letter_code
_entity_poly.pdbx_strand_id
1 'polypeptide(L)'
;MKKKERIREVACSQFCPYYKPDRNEELACRGFVVVQQLIDGDTSIALEGPAQPAMHPGDMTGALRDRLCSGCPFYDGDCDFILTGGSAPPCGGFTLLLHLLGAGSITINDVTKLTDQEQQKER
;
A
#
# COMPACT_ATOMS: atom_id res chain seq x y z
N MET A 1 3.73 -18.40 11.02
CA MET A 1 2.87 -17.64 10.10
C MET A 1 3.62 -17.40 8.80
N LYS A 2 2.95 -17.53 7.66
CA LYS A 2 3.54 -17.22 6.36
C LYS A 2 3.67 -15.70 6.21
N LYS A 3 4.74 -15.20 5.56
CA LYS A 3 4.96 -13.75 5.35
C LYS A 3 3.72 -13.03 4.80
N LYS A 4 3.04 -13.64 3.83
CA LYS A 4 1.79 -13.14 3.23
C LYS A 4 0.66 -12.95 4.24
N GLU A 5 0.51 -13.86 5.21
CA GLU A 5 -0.53 -13.75 6.25
C GLU A 5 -0.23 -12.58 7.19
N ARG A 6 1.04 -12.41 7.58
CA ARG A 6 1.46 -11.28 8.43
C ARG A 6 1.24 -9.94 7.74
N ILE A 7 1.53 -9.84 6.43
CA ILE A 7 1.26 -8.63 5.65
C ILE A 7 -0.25 -8.36 5.59
N ARG A 8 -1.06 -9.41 5.40
CA ARG A 8 -2.53 -9.27 5.38
C ARG A 8 -3.06 -8.79 6.72
N GLU A 9 -2.55 -9.32 7.81
CA GLU A 9 -2.94 -8.90 9.15
C GLU A 9 -2.60 -7.42 9.38
N VAL A 10 -1.34 -7.03 9.14
CA VAL A 10 -0.89 -5.66 9.38
C VAL A 10 -1.52 -4.68 8.40
N ALA A 11 -1.55 -4.97 7.10
CA ALA A 11 -2.06 -4.04 6.09
C ALA A 11 -3.59 -4.04 6.02
N CYS A 12 -4.22 -5.21 5.95
CA CYS A 12 -5.65 -5.32 5.67
C CYS A 12 -6.49 -5.31 6.95
N SER A 13 -6.16 -6.16 7.93
CA SER A 13 -6.98 -6.29 9.13
C SER A 13 -6.92 -5.07 10.05
N GLN A 14 -5.80 -4.34 10.06
CA GLN A 14 -5.64 -3.17 10.94
C GLN A 14 -6.06 -1.86 10.28
N PHE A 15 -5.88 -1.71 8.95
CA PHE A 15 -6.02 -0.40 8.31
C PHE A 15 -6.97 -0.32 7.14
N CYS A 16 -7.38 -1.44 6.55
CA CYS A 16 -8.17 -1.38 5.33
C CYS A 16 -9.66 -1.37 5.69
N PRO A 17 -10.37 -0.24 5.55
CA PRO A 17 -11.81 -0.20 5.82
C PRO A 17 -12.62 -1.04 4.82
N TYR A 18 -12.00 -1.43 3.70
CA TYR A 18 -12.61 -2.24 2.66
C TYR A 18 -12.36 -3.75 2.85
N TYR A 19 -11.53 -4.15 3.82
CA TYR A 19 -11.18 -5.55 4.05
C TYR A 19 -12.37 -6.35 4.57
N LYS A 20 -12.61 -7.52 3.97
CA LYS A 20 -13.68 -8.44 4.38
C LYS A 20 -13.08 -9.81 4.68
N PRO A 21 -12.94 -10.22 5.97
CA PRO A 21 -12.24 -11.45 6.34
C PRO A 21 -12.88 -12.72 5.76
N ASP A 22 -14.21 -12.69 5.58
CA ASP A 22 -14.99 -13.83 5.07
C ASP A 22 -15.09 -13.88 3.54
N ARG A 23 -14.44 -12.95 2.81
CA ARG A 23 -14.39 -12.97 1.35
C ARG A 23 -13.02 -13.43 0.86
N ASN A 24 -13.06 -14.34 -0.12
CA ASN A 24 -11.87 -14.64 -0.91
C ASN A 24 -11.66 -13.48 -1.89
N GLU A 25 -10.72 -12.60 -1.57
CA GLU A 25 -10.37 -11.45 -2.40
C GLU A 25 -9.45 -11.93 -3.53
N GLU A 26 -10.02 -12.15 -4.73
CA GLU A 26 -9.23 -12.51 -5.93
C GLU A 26 -8.28 -11.38 -6.37
N LEU A 27 -8.63 -10.14 -6.04
CA LEU A 27 -7.86 -8.93 -6.33
C LEU A 27 -7.27 -8.35 -5.05
N ALA A 28 -5.96 -8.12 -5.05
CA ALA A 28 -5.28 -7.37 -3.99
C ALA A 28 -5.11 -5.90 -4.39
N CYS A 29 -5.24 -4.98 -3.44
CA CYS A 29 -4.91 -3.58 -3.72
C CYS A 29 -3.42 -3.43 -4.04
N ARG A 30 -3.06 -2.47 -4.90
CA ARG A 30 -1.67 -2.32 -5.34
C ARG A 30 -0.70 -2.06 -4.19
N GLY A 31 -1.15 -1.35 -3.14
CA GLY A 31 -0.36 -1.16 -1.93
C GLY A 31 0.00 -2.45 -1.22
N PHE A 32 -0.90 -3.44 -1.17
CA PHE A 32 -0.60 -4.75 -0.61
C PHE A 32 0.48 -5.47 -1.42
N VAL A 33 0.37 -5.45 -2.75
CA VAL A 33 1.32 -6.11 -3.66
C VAL A 33 2.71 -5.51 -3.50
N VAL A 34 2.82 -4.18 -3.47
CA VAL A 34 4.11 -3.50 -3.30
C VAL A 34 4.73 -3.80 -1.93
N VAL A 35 3.94 -3.76 -0.85
CA VAL A 35 4.43 -4.14 0.49
C VAL A 35 4.97 -5.57 0.48
N GLN A 36 4.24 -6.49 -0.15
CA GLN A 36 4.68 -7.88 -0.27
C GLN A 36 6.00 -8.00 -1.03
N GLN A 37 6.14 -7.33 -2.17
CA GLN A 37 7.38 -7.31 -2.95
C GLN A 37 8.56 -6.71 -2.16
N LEU A 38 8.33 -5.65 -1.39
CA LEU A 38 9.35 -5.04 -0.53
C LEU A 38 9.87 -6.03 0.51
N ILE A 39 8.99 -6.75 1.19
CA ILE A 39 9.35 -7.70 2.26
C ILE A 39 9.95 -9.01 1.72
N ASP A 40 9.56 -9.38 0.50
CA ASP A 40 10.15 -10.52 -0.19
C ASP A 40 11.56 -10.17 -0.72
N GLY A 41 11.79 -8.91 -1.12
CA GLY A 41 13.10 -8.40 -1.54
C GLY A 41 14.03 -7.99 -0.41
N ASP A 42 13.51 -7.57 0.74
CA ASP A 42 14.28 -7.15 1.91
C ASP A 42 13.62 -7.61 3.22
N THR A 43 14.29 -8.54 3.91
CA THR A 43 13.82 -9.10 5.18
C THR A 43 14.03 -8.20 6.39
N SER A 44 14.74 -7.07 6.24
CA SER A 44 15.01 -6.12 7.33
C SER A 44 13.85 -5.16 7.59
N ILE A 45 12.87 -5.08 6.68
CA ILE A 45 11.68 -4.25 6.85
C ILE A 45 10.83 -4.81 8.00
N ALA A 46 10.82 -4.09 9.11
CA ALA A 46 10.03 -4.44 10.27
C ALA A 46 8.55 -4.06 10.02
N LEU A 47 7.69 -5.07 9.91
CA LEU A 47 6.23 -4.90 9.96
C LEU A 47 5.81 -4.74 11.42
N GLU A 48 6.17 -3.62 12.01
CA GLU A 48 5.58 -3.18 13.27
C GLU A 48 4.35 -2.35 12.92
N GLY A 49 3.17 -2.84 13.30
CA GLY A 49 1.97 -2.03 13.25
C GLY A 49 2.21 -0.77 14.10
N PRO A 50 1.78 0.41 13.63
CA PRO A 50 2.13 1.67 14.24
C PRO A 50 1.40 1.83 15.57
N ALA A 51 2.11 2.35 16.57
CA ALA A 51 1.50 2.81 17.80
C ALA A 51 0.75 4.16 17.63
N GLN A 52 0.90 4.85 16.48
CA GLN A 52 0.35 6.18 16.21
C GLN A 52 -0.01 6.37 14.72
N PRO A 53 -1.06 7.14 14.38
CA PRO A 53 -1.40 7.41 12.98
C PRO A 53 -0.24 8.07 12.21
N ALA A 54 -0.08 7.69 10.94
CA ALA A 54 1.01 8.14 10.08
C ALA A 54 0.99 9.67 9.97
N MET A 55 2.18 10.24 9.77
CA MET A 55 2.46 11.63 9.41
C MET A 55 1.31 12.35 8.68
N HIS A 56 1.15 13.64 9.00
CA HIS A 56 0.30 14.55 8.25
C HIS A 56 0.53 14.41 6.73
N PRO A 57 -0.54 14.35 5.93
CA PRO A 57 -0.46 14.18 4.48
C PRO A 57 0.07 15.47 3.84
N GLY A 58 1.39 15.63 3.82
CA GLY A 58 2.07 16.59 2.96
C GLY A 58 2.31 16.02 1.56
N ASP A 59 3.25 16.60 0.83
CA ASP A 59 3.59 16.28 -0.57
C ASP A 59 3.87 14.78 -0.84
N MET A 60 4.34 14.04 0.16
CA MET A 60 4.58 12.59 0.07
C MET A 60 3.31 11.78 -0.22
N THR A 61 2.14 12.23 0.26
CA THR A 61 0.88 11.52 0.02
C THR A 61 0.46 11.65 -1.44
N GLY A 62 0.64 12.83 -2.05
CA GLY A 62 0.38 13.06 -3.47
C GLY A 62 1.31 12.22 -4.35
N ALA A 63 2.60 12.27 -4.11
CA ALA A 63 3.59 11.49 -4.87
C ALA A 63 3.33 9.97 -4.77
N LEU A 64 3.05 9.46 -3.57
CA LEU A 64 2.71 8.05 -3.39
C LEU A 64 1.40 7.67 -4.11
N ARG A 65 0.37 8.53 -4.02
CA ARG A 65 -0.91 8.32 -4.70
C ARG A 65 -0.72 8.21 -6.20
N ASP A 66 -0.04 9.17 -6.81
CA ASP A 66 0.09 9.23 -8.26
C ASP A 66 0.91 8.03 -8.80
N ARG A 67 1.89 7.57 -8.03
CA ARG A 67 2.73 6.40 -8.38
C ARG A 67 2.05 5.06 -8.12
N LEU A 68 1.40 4.91 -6.98
CA LEU A 68 0.83 3.63 -6.56
C LEU A 68 -0.55 3.39 -7.16
N CYS A 69 -1.40 4.41 -7.15
CA CYS A 69 -2.81 4.24 -7.48
C CYS A 69 -3.05 4.15 -8.98
N SER A 70 -2.23 4.78 -9.82
CA SER A 70 -2.37 4.74 -11.28
C SER A 70 -2.31 3.32 -11.87
N GLY A 71 -1.65 2.38 -11.19
CA GLY A 71 -1.60 0.95 -11.55
C GLY A 71 -2.49 0.06 -10.69
N CYS A 72 -3.43 0.62 -9.92
CA CYS A 72 -4.31 -0.14 -9.04
C CYS A 72 -5.53 -0.67 -9.80
N PRO A 73 -5.91 -1.95 -9.64
CA PRO A 73 -7.10 -2.49 -10.30
C PRO A 73 -8.40 -1.82 -9.86
N PHE A 74 -8.37 -1.05 -8.77
CA PHE A 74 -9.52 -0.30 -8.25
C PHE A 74 -9.51 1.19 -8.65
N TYR A 75 -8.57 1.65 -9.48
CA TYR A 75 -8.34 3.08 -9.74
C TYR A 75 -9.53 3.81 -10.39
N ASP A 76 -10.08 3.24 -11.45
CA ASP A 76 -11.09 3.90 -12.29
C ASP A 76 -12.51 3.53 -11.82
N GLY A 77 -13.07 4.33 -10.90
CA GLY A 77 -14.47 4.20 -10.46
C GLY A 77 -14.71 3.34 -9.22
N ASP A 78 -13.74 2.51 -8.82
CA ASP A 78 -13.91 1.52 -7.73
C ASP A 78 -13.17 1.88 -6.43
N CYS A 79 -12.58 3.08 -6.35
CA CYS A 79 -11.81 3.53 -5.19
C CYS A 79 -12.26 4.92 -4.71
N ASP A 80 -13.00 4.95 -3.61
CA ASP A 80 -13.48 6.18 -2.97
C ASP A 80 -12.33 7.16 -2.64
N PHE A 81 -11.15 6.64 -2.30
CA PHE A 81 -9.95 7.47 -2.05
C PHE A 81 -9.57 8.29 -3.28
N ILE A 82 -9.63 7.70 -4.48
CA ILE A 82 -9.30 8.40 -5.73
C ILE A 82 -10.44 9.32 -6.15
N LEU A 83 -11.68 8.83 -6.09
CA LEU A 83 -12.86 9.59 -6.48
C LEU A 83 -13.04 10.88 -5.66
N THR A 84 -12.65 10.86 -4.39
CA THR A 84 -12.74 12.02 -3.48
C THR A 84 -11.47 12.86 -3.44
N GLY A 85 -10.52 12.62 -4.35
CA GLY A 85 -9.25 13.35 -4.41
C GLY A 85 -8.36 13.16 -3.19
N GLY A 86 -8.55 12.09 -2.42
CA GLY A 86 -7.81 11.77 -1.20
C GLY A 86 -8.56 12.08 0.10
N SER A 87 -9.84 12.48 0.04
CA SER A 87 -10.62 12.84 1.24
C SER A 87 -11.21 11.63 1.97
N ALA A 88 -11.50 10.54 1.24
CA ALA A 88 -11.91 9.28 1.84
C ALA A 88 -10.69 8.55 2.45
N PRO A 89 -10.88 7.55 3.32
CA PRO A 89 -9.77 6.74 3.81
C PRO A 89 -9.08 5.95 2.68
N PRO A 90 -7.73 5.94 2.63
CA PRO A 90 -6.99 5.12 1.68
C PRO A 90 -7.09 3.64 2.01
N CYS A 91 -6.67 2.79 1.08
CA CYS A 91 -6.58 1.34 1.33
C CYS A 91 -5.45 1.03 2.32
N GLY A 92 -5.58 -0.09 3.04
CA GLY A 92 -4.62 -0.42 4.09
C GLY A 92 -3.17 -0.61 3.63
N GLY A 93 -2.96 -1.07 2.39
CA GLY A 93 -1.62 -1.13 1.80
C GLY A 93 -1.00 0.26 1.58
N PHE A 94 -1.81 1.25 1.17
CA PHE A 94 -1.36 2.63 1.04
C PHE A 94 -1.01 3.23 2.41
N THR A 95 -1.88 3.00 3.41
CA THR A 95 -1.64 3.43 4.79
C THR A 95 -0.33 2.85 5.34
N LEU A 96 -0.13 1.54 5.17
CA LEU A 96 1.11 0.88 5.62
C LEU A 96 2.36 1.43 4.90
N LEU A 97 2.29 1.71 3.61
CA LEU A 97 3.41 2.34 2.89
C LEU A 97 3.72 3.74 3.41
N LEU A 98 2.70 4.56 3.71
CA LEU A 98 2.91 5.85 4.36
C LEU A 98 3.60 5.71 5.73
N HIS A 99 3.23 4.70 6.51
CA HIS A 99 3.90 4.41 7.79
C HIS A 99 5.36 4.04 7.59
N LEU A 100 5.66 3.12 6.67
CA LEU A 100 7.03 2.68 6.40
C LEU A 100 7.91 3.82 5.86
N LEU A 101 7.35 4.70 5.02
CA LEU A 101 8.01 5.92 4.55
C LEU A 101 8.28 6.89 5.70
N GLY A 102 7.26 7.15 6.55
CA GLY A 102 7.39 8.04 7.70
C GLY A 102 8.37 7.53 8.76
N ALA A 103 8.52 6.22 8.88
CA ALA A 103 9.50 5.56 9.75
C ALA A 103 10.92 5.50 9.14
N GLY A 104 11.08 5.86 7.86
CA GLY A 104 12.35 5.74 7.15
C GLY A 104 12.77 4.30 6.86
N SER A 105 11.87 3.33 7.01
CA SER A 105 12.14 1.91 6.70
C SER A 105 12.21 1.66 5.19
N ILE A 106 11.56 2.51 4.40
CA ILE A 106 11.63 2.52 2.94
C ILE A 106 11.70 3.96 2.43
N THR A 107 12.08 4.14 1.17
CA THR A 107 12.04 5.42 0.46
C THR A 107 11.01 5.40 -0.67
N ILE A 108 10.61 6.59 -1.16
CA ILE A 108 9.72 6.67 -2.33
C ILE A 108 10.34 6.03 -3.58
N ASN A 109 11.67 6.00 -3.67
CA ASN A 109 12.38 5.34 -4.77
C ASN A 109 12.20 3.82 -4.72
N ASP A 110 12.10 3.22 -3.53
CA ASP A 110 11.90 1.78 -3.39
C ASP A 110 10.51 1.37 -3.87
N VAL A 111 9.50 2.19 -3.57
CA VAL A 111 8.16 2.05 -4.14
C VAL A 111 8.18 2.24 -5.66
N THR A 112 8.85 3.29 -6.14
CA THR A 112 8.87 3.66 -7.57
C THR A 112 9.51 2.56 -8.43
N LYS A 113 10.61 1.96 -7.98
CA LYS A 113 11.25 0.83 -8.69
C LYS A 113 10.28 -0.32 -8.91
N LEU A 114 9.45 -0.64 -7.93
CA LEU A 114 8.50 -1.75 -8.00
C LEU A 114 7.29 -1.40 -8.89
N THR A 115 6.81 -0.16 -8.84
CA THR A 115 5.71 0.27 -9.71
C THR A 115 6.12 0.42 -11.18
N ASP A 116 7.36 0.84 -11.44
CA ASP A 116 7.89 1.05 -12.79
C ASP A 116 8.28 -0.27 -13.48
N GLN A 117 8.79 -1.25 -12.72
CA GLN A 117 9.16 -2.58 -13.24
C GLN A 117 7.98 -3.35 -13.83
N GLU A 118 6.76 -3.12 -13.34
CA GLU A 118 5.57 -3.79 -13.86
C GLU A 118 5.03 -3.13 -15.13
N GLN A 119 5.19 -1.80 -15.28
CA GLN A 119 4.78 -1.07 -16.49
C GLN A 119 5.64 -1.39 -17.73
N GLN A 120 6.85 -1.93 -17.53
CA GLN A 120 7.75 -2.34 -18.61
C GLN A 120 7.54 -3.79 -19.06
N LYS A 121 6.74 -4.58 -18.32
CA LYS A 121 6.41 -5.97 -18.66
C LYS A 121 5.15 -6.10 -19.54
N GLU A 122 4.39 -5.00 -19.67
CA GLU A 122 3.16 -4.90 -20.47
C GLU A 122 3.34 -4.09 -21.77
N ARG A 123 4.59 -3.77 -22.18
CA ARG A 123 4.92 -3.13 -23.47
C ARG A 123 5.63 -4.07 -24.42
#